data_AF-A0A7S3ET01-F1
#
_entry.id   AF-A0A7S3ET01-F1
#
_cell.length_a   1.000
_cell.length_b   1.000
_cell.length_c   1.000
_cell.angle_alpha   90.00
_cell.angle_beta   90.00
_cell.angle_gamma   90.00
#
_symmetry.space_group_name_H-M   'P 1'
#
loop_
_entity.id
_entity.type
_entity.pdbx_description
1 polymer ?
#
loop_
_entity_poly.entity_id
_entity_poly.type
_entity_poly.pdbx_seq_one_letter_code
_entity_poly.pdbx_strand_id
1 'polypeptide(L)'
;CLPVSDLDDWVLTKPDEIWALLLRNRAQGSLLSLLKAEGLANSIEPTVDEQTRTFILLSVSIDLTERGLARWREVSSSLFGYLRMLRDRGVPPHLYDEA
;
A
#
# COMPACT_ATOMS: atom_id res chain seq x y z
N CYS A 1 -9.65 0.81 -8.43
CA CYS A 1 -9.79 1.58 -9.67
C CYS A 1 -9.85 3.05 -9.32
N LEU A 2 -8.80 3.79 -9.68
CA LEU A 2 -8.66 5.23 -9.47
C LEU A 2 -8.81 5.92 -10.82
N PRO A 3 -9.66 6.96 -10.95
CA PRO A 3 -9.78 7.69 -12.20
C PRO A 3 -8.49 8.48 -12.47
N VAL A 4 -8.07 8.53 -13.73
CA VAL A 4 -6.94 9.34 -14.18
C VAL A 4 -7.49 10.54 -14.93
N SER A 5 -7.19 11.73 -14.44
CA SER A 5 -7.53 13.00 -15.12
C SER A 5 -6.54 13.34 -16.22
N ASP A 6 -5.25 13.04 -16.00
CA ASP A 6 -4.16 13.19 -16.97
C ASP A 6 -3.15 12.05 -16.78
N LEU A 7 -2.92 11.26 -17.84
CA LEU A 7 -2.00 10.13 -17.80
C LEU A 7 -0.54 10.59 -17.81
N ASP A 8 -0.23 11.70 -18.46
CA ASP A 8 1.14 12.20 -18.54
C ASP A 8 1.59 12.68 -17.16
N ASP A 9 0.72 13.38 -16.41
CA ASP A 9 0.96 13.73 -15.01
C ASP A 9 1.18 12.50 -14.13
N TRP A 10 0.40 11.44 -14.31
CA TRP A 10 0.59 10.19 -13.56
C TRP A 10 1.96 9.56 -13.85
N VAL A 11 2.35 9.48 -15.12
CA VAL A 11 3.64 8.92 -15.53
C VAL A 11 4.80 9.76 -15.00
N LEU A 12 4.65 11.07 -14.94
CA LEU A 12 5.68 11.98 -14.42
C LEU A 12 5.81 11.94 -12.90
N THR A 13 4.68 11.82 -12.18
CA THR A 13 4.65 11.84 -10.71
C THR A 13 4.76 10.46 -10.08
N LYS A 14 4.60 9.39 -10.87
CA LYS A 14 4.72 7.97 -10.50
C LYS A 14 4.14 7.61 -9.12
N PRO A 15 2.89 7.98 -8.82
CA PRO A 15 2.33 7.76 -7.50
C PRO A 15 2.17 6.26 -7.17
N ASP A 16 2.20 5.37 -8.17
CA ASP A 16 2.29 3.92 -7.99
C ASP A 16 3.64 3.45 -7.39
N GLU A 17 4.75 4.12 -7.69
CA GLU A 17 6.05 3.83 -7.05
C GLU A 17 6.02 4.24 -5.58
N ILE A 18 5.48 5.42 -5.27
CA ILE A 18 5.26 5.88 -3.88
C ILE A 18 4.33 4.92 -3.12
N TRP A 19 3.24 4.50 -3.75
CA TRP A 19 2.33 3.48 -3.21
C TRP A 19 3.07 2.18 -2.89
N ALA A 20 3.92 1.72 -3.81
CA ALA A 20 4.68 0.51 -3.63
C ALA A 20 5.70 0.63 -2.48
N LEU A 21 6.44 1.74 -2.42
CA LEU A 21 7.40 2.03 -1.35
C LEU A 21 6.74 2.08 0.03
N LEU A 22 5.59 2.74 0.14
CA LEU A 22 4.83 2.84 1.38
C LEU A 22 4.44 1.47 1.95
N LEU A 23 3.88 0.61 1.10
CA LEU A 23 3.39 -0.70 1.54
C LEU A 23 4.51 -1.73 1.72
N ARG A 24 5.61 -1.61 0.97
CA ARG A 24 6.79 -2.47 1.11
C ARG A 24 7.72 -2.03 2.24
N ASN A 25 7.48 -0.86 2.85
CA ASN A 25 8.26 -0.35 3.95
C ASN A 25 8.32 -1.37 5.10
N ARG A 26 9.54 -1.64 5.58
CA ARG A 26 9.82 -2.58 6.67
C ARG A 26 10.29 -1.90 7.95
N ALA A 27 10.27 -0.56 7.99
CA ALA A 27 10.61 0.20 9.16
C ALA A 27 9.70 -0.17 10.35
N GLN A 28 10.18 0.11 11.55
CA GLN A 28 9.39 -0.05 12.76
C GLN A 28 8.15 0.86 12.68
N GLY A 29 6.97 0.30 12.96
CA GLY A 29 5.70 1.01 12.81
C GLY A 29 5.09 0.97 11.40
N SER A 30 5.74 0.32 10.43
CA SER A 30 5.10 0.01 9.14
C SER A 30 3.98 -1.03 9.28
N LEU A 31 3.07 -1.06 8.31
CA LEU A 31 1.96 -2.02 8.26
C LEU A 31 2.47 -3.48 8.28
N LEU A 32 3.47 -3.81 7.46
CA LEU A 32 4.02 -5.16 7.41
C LEU A 32 4.67 -5.55 8.75
N SER A 33 5.42 -4.63 9.37
CA SER A 33 6.06 -4.89 10.66
C SER A 33 5.01 -5.14 11.76
N LEU A 34 3.91 -4.39 11.77
CA LEU A 34 2.79 -4.61 12.70
C LEU A 34 2.15 -5.99 12.49
N LEU A 35 1.77 -6.33 11.25
CA LEU A 35 1.12 -7.60 10.95
C LEU A 35 2.03 -8.81 11.22
N LYS A 36 3.35 -8.68 11.00
CA LYS A 36 4.34 -9.70 11.36
C LYS A 36 4.45 -9.89 12.87
N ALA A 37 4.52 -8.80 13.62
CA ALA A 37 4.60 -8.85 15.09
C ALA A 37 3.37 -9.53 15.71
N GLU A 38 2.19 -9.37 15.11
CA GLU A 38 0.96 -10.03 15.55
C GLU A 38 0.80 -11.47 15.03
N GLY A 39 1.73 -11.94 14.19
CA GLY A 39 1.73 -13.24 13.55
C GLY A 39 0.59 -13.41 12.53
N LEU A 40 0.19 -12.33 11.85
CA LEU A 40 -0.95 -12.31 10.92
C LEU A 40 -0.54 -12.40 9.44
N ALA A 41 0.63 -11.89 9.05
CA ALA A 41 1.06 -11.89 7.65
C ALA A 41 2.57 -12.12 7.48
N ASN A 42 2.96 -12.69 6.35
CA ASN A 42 4.34 -12.95 5.97
C ASN A 42 4.89 -11.86 5.02
N SER A 43 4.06 -11.36 4.11
CA SER A 43 4.43 -10.35 3.11
C SER A 43 3.23 -9.49 2.70
N ILE A 44 3.56 -8.32 2.15
CA ILE A 44 2.63 -7.42 1.45
C ILE A 44 3.27 -7.10 0.10
N GLU A 45 2.54 -7.29 -0.98
CA GLU A 45 2.95 -7.00 -2.34
C GLU A 45 1.94 -6.05 -2.99
N PRO A 46 2.30 -4.77 -3.19
CA PRO A 46 1.52 -3.84 -3.98
C PRO A 46 1.73 -4.10 -5.48
N THR A 47 0.68 -3.96 -6.28
CA THR A 47 0.74 -4.21 -7.73
C THR A 47 -0.09 -3.16 -8.48
N VAL A 48 0.39 -2.77 -9.66
CA VAL A 48 -0.41 -2.06 -10.66
C VAL A 48 -0.93 -3.11 -11.63
N ASP A 49 -2.20 -3.45 -11.53
CA ASP A 49 -2.81 -4.48 -12.36
C ASP A 49 -3.14 -3.95 -13.76
N GLU A 50 -3.55 -2.69 -13.85
CA GLU A 50 -3.93 -2.06 -15.11
C GLU A 50 -3.65 -0.55 -15.07
N GLN A 51 -3.13 -0.02 -16.17
CA GLN A 51 -2.92 1.41 -16.37
C GLN A 51 -3.46 1.80 -17.75
N THR A 52 -4.48 2.66 -17.74
CA THR A 52 -5.09 3.19 -18.96
C THR A 52 -5.13 4.71 -18.90
N ARG A 53 -5.52 5.35 -20.01
CA ARG A 53 -5.75 6.80 -20.06
C ARG A 53 -6.94 7.27 -19.23
N THR A 54 -7.79 6.36 -18.76
CA THR A 54 -9.04 6.68 -18.06
C THR A 54 -8.98 6.29 -16.59
N PHE A 55 -8.26 5.21 -16.27
CA PHE A 55 -8.19 4.68 -14.93
C PHE A 55 -6.94 3.85 -14.69
N ILE A 56 -6.63 3.67 -13.40
CA ILE A 56 -5.57 2.78 -12.91
C ILE A 56 -6.15 1.84 -11.86
N LEU A 57 -5.76 0.56 -11.96
CA LEU A 57 -6.08 -0.45 -10.98
C LEU A 57 -4.84 -0.76 -10.14
N LEU A 58 -4.84 -0.28 -8.90
CA LEU A 58 -3.88 -0.65 -7.87
C LEU A 58 -4.47 -1.75 -7.00
N SER A 59 -3.66 -2.76 -6.73
CA SER A 59 -3.99 -3.87 -5.85
C SER A 59 -2.92 -4.04 -4.78
N VAL A 60 -3.31 -4.71 -3.70
CA VAL A 60 -2.40 -5.12 -2.63
C VAL A 60 -2.71 -6.57 -2.27
N SER A 61 -1.70 -7.42 -2.41
CA SER A 61 -1.75 -8.82 -2.00
C SER A 61 -1.06 -8.97 -0.66
N ILE A 62 -1.70 -9.65 0.29
CA ILE A 62 -1.14 -9.91 1.62
C ILE A 62 -1.06 -11.41 1.81
N ASP A 63 0.14 -11.94 2.00
CA ASP A 63 0.34 -13.35 2.33
C ASP A 63 0.04 -13.56 3.82
N LEU A 64 -1.07 -14.26 4.10
CA LEU A 64 -1.57 -14.46 5.46
C LEU A 64 -0.99 -15.74 6.08
N THR A 65 -0.71 -15.68 7.37
CA THR A 65 -0.52 -16.91 8.16
C THR A 65 -1.87 -17.61 8.38
N GLU A 66 -1.87 -18.85 8.88
CA GLU A 66 -3.12 -19.52 9.28
C GLU A 66 -3.94 -18.69 10.29
N ARG A 67 -3.26 -18.07 11.26
CA ARG A 67 -3.87 -17.15 12.22
C ARG A 67 -4.38 -15.88 11.56
N GLY A 68 -3.62 -15.35 10.60
CA GLY A 68 -4.00 -14.23 9.76
C GLY A 68 -5.29 -14.48 8.98
N LEU A 69 -5.41 -15.66 8.39
CA LEU A 69 -6.58 -16.08 7.64
C LEU A 69 -7.82 -16.17 8.54
N ALA A 70 -7.70 -16.73 9.74
CA ALA A 70 -8.78 -16.75 10.72
C ALA A 70 -9.19 -15.35 11.20
N ARG A 71 -8.27 -14.37 11.13
CA ARG A 71 -8.44 -12.99 11.59
C ARG A 71 -8.34 -11.97 10.43
N TRP A 72 -8.73 -12.36 9.22
CA TRP A 72 -8.51 -11.53 8.01
C TRP A 72 -9.16 -10.15 8.10
N ARG A 73 -10.26 -10.02 8.86
CA ARG A 73 -10.93 -8.73 9.12
C ARG A 73 -10.05 -7.74 9.88
N GLU A 74 -9.22 -8.23 10.78
CA GLU A 74 -8.27 -7.41 11.54
C GLU A 74 -7.13 -6.95 10.64
N VAL A 75 -6.62 -7.83 9.79
CA VAL A 75 -5.64 -7.47 8.76
C VAL A 75 -6.19 -6.38 7.83
N SER A 76 -7.42 -6.56 7.35
CA SER A 76 -8.11 -5.56 6.53
C SER A 76 -8.30 -4.23 7.28
N SER A 77 -8.68 -4.28 8.55
CA SER A 77 -8.84 -3.08 9.38
C SER A 77 -7.50 -2.34 9.58
N SER A 78 -6.40 -3.08 9.80
CA SER A 78 -5.06 -2.52 9.90
C SER A 78 -4.61 -1.85 8.61
N LEU A 79 -4.88 -2.45 7.44
CA LEU A 79 -4.60 -1.84 6.14
C LEU A 79 -5.36 -0.51 6.00
N PHE A 80 -6.68 -0.49 6.20
CA PHE A 80 -7.45 0.75 6.08
C PHE A 80 -7.14 1.78 7.17
N GLY A 81 -6.74 1.35 8.36
CA GLY A 81 -6.23 2.22 9.41
C GLY A 81 -4.92 2.90 9.00
N TYR A 82 -3.99 2.14 8.42
CA TYR A 82 -2.74 2.66 7.88
C TYR A 82 -2.97 3.67 6.74
N LEU A 83 -3.84 3.35 5.78
CA LEU A 83 -4.20 4.26 4.68
C LEU A 83 -4.84 5.56 5.20
N ARG A 84 -5.68 5.47 6.23
CA ARG A 84 -6.27 6.64 6.88
C ARG A 84 -5.21 7.52 7.53
N MET A 85 -4.27 6.92 8.24
CA MET A 85 -3.15 7.65 8.84
C MET A 85 -2.33 8.39 7.79
N LEU A 86 -2.01 7.74 6.66
CA LEU A 86 -1.28 8.36 5.56
C LEU A 86 -2.05 9.53 4.94
N ARG A 87 -3.36 9.39 4.75
CA ARG A 87 -4.21 10.48 4.26
C ARG A 87 -4.18 11.68 5.21
N ASP A 88 -4.23 11.44 6.52
CA ASP A 88 -4.35 12.52 7.51
C ASP A 88 -3.00 13.20 7.81
N ARG A 89 -1.88 12.46 7.74
CA ARG A 89 -0.53 12.98 8.05
C ARG A 89 0.30 13.35 6.82
N GLY A 90 -0.14 12.94 5.63
CA GLY A 90 0.64 13.03 4.40
C GLY A 90 1.69 11.91 4.28
N VAL A 91 2.23 11.77 3.08
CA VAL A 91 3.34 10.85 2.80
C VAL A 91 4.63 11.48 3.31
N PRO A 92 5.49 10.72 4.02
CA PRO A 92 6.78 11.22 4.48
C PRO A 92 7.64 11.79 3.34
N PRO A 93 8.24 12.99 3.49
CA PRO A 93 8.95 13.66 2.40
C PRO A 93 10.10 12.85 1.79
N HIS A 94 10.81 12.07 2.60
CA HIS A 94 11.94 11.25 2.14
C HIS A 94 11.57 10.20 1.10
N LEU A 95 10.30 9.78 1.03
CA LEU A 95 9.85 8.82 0.02
C LEU A 95 9.74 9.44 -1.37
N TYR A 96 9.58 10.76 -1.48
CA TYR A 96 9.59 11.45 -2.78
C TYR A 96 10.99 11.53 -3.38
N ASP A 97 12.05 11.46 -2.56
CA ASP A 97 13.43 11.44 -3.03
C ASP A 97 13.87 10.03 -3.50
N GLU A 98 13.11 9.00 -3.13
CA GLU A 98 13.40 7.59 -3.42
C GLU A 98 12.66 7.03 -4.66
N ALA A 99 11.69 7.78 -5.21
CA ALA A 99 10.90 7.43 -6.40
C ALA A 99 11.30 8.29 -7.62
#